data_AF-A0A1H0VR94-F1
#
_entry.id   AF-A0A1H0VR94-F1
#
_cell.length_a   1.000
_cell.length_b   1.000
_cell.length_c   1.000
_cell.angle_alpha   90.00
_cell.angle_beta   90.00
_cell.angle_gamma   90.00
#
_symmetry.space_group_name_H-M   'P 1'
#
loop_
_entity.id
_entity.type
_entity.pdbx_description
1 polymer ?
#
loop_
_entity_poly.entity_id
_entity_poly.type
_entity_poly.pdbx_seq_one_letter_code
_entity_poly.pdbx_strand_id
1 'polypeptide(L)'
;MNDWAHDLVRRMCDQVDGTEAATGDRFPLYLHDGRWKTSARGSWTGGFWAGLLTLRRLATGAGDVAPVRDRLDVWAEADTVLRGMIFWYGSGAERLGLIAPRPSTAEVADSLASSFDPELGAIPWGTAFSADGPDIRADGAAGVVPLLETHGHHDIARRHRDAHGHLVPAWPRGKAWLLLTNPGGWNLSTRDSSAQAIAAVALLKAGERGEGERLLRTLPEGAEYDGLTGLKVVWGEFFTFLGAAIVTGLVPPDAW
;
A
#
# COMPACT_ATOMS: atom_id res chain seq x y z
N MET A 1 26.31 -8.83 2.19
CA MET A 1 25.47 -9.82 2.89
C MET A 1 24.34 -9.08 3.56
N ASN A 2 23.10 -9.32 3.12
CA ASN A 2 21.89 -8.61 3.57
C ASN A 2 21.19 -9.37 4.70
N ASP A 3 21.97 -10.00 5.60
CA ASP A 3 21.46 -10.99 6.57
C ASP A 3 20.33 -10.42 7.44
N TRP A 4 20.45 -9.15 7.85
CA TRP A 4 19.39 -8.42 8.56
C TRP A 4 18.05 -8.35 7.80
N ALA A 5 18.09 -8.23 6.47
CA ALA A 5 16.90 -8.10 5.63
C ALA A 5 16.27 -9.47 5.38
N HIS A 6 17.07 -10.53 5.25
CA HIS A 6 16.58 -11.91 5.23
C HIS A 6 15.94 -12.28 6.57
N ASP A 7 16.55 -11.88 7.69
CA ASP A 7 15.96 -12.04 9.03
C ASP A 7 14.65 -11.26 9.17
N LEU A 8 14.59 -10.05 8.61
CA LEU A 8 13.36 -9.25 8.60
C LEU A 8 12.27 -9.94 7.77
N VAL A 9 12.58 -10.44 6.57
CA VAL A 9 11.64 -11.23 5.75
C VAL A 9 11.09 -12.43 6.53
N ARG A 10 11.97 -13.20 7.20
CA ARG A 10 11.55 -14.36 7.99
C ARG A 10 10.60 -13.95 9.13
N ARG A 11 10.95 -12.89 9.87
CA ARG A 11 10.06 -12.34 10.93
C ARG A 11 8.73 -11.84 10.37
N MET A 12 8.73 -11.19 9.22
CA MET A 12 7.49 -10.72 8.60
C MET A 12 6.58 -11.90 8.19
N CYS A 13 7.14 -13.02 7.71
CA CYS A 13 6.35 -14.24 7.51
C CYS A 13 5.70 -14.73 8.80
N ASP A 14 6.47 -14.83 9.90
CA ASP A 14 5.95 -15.22 11.21
C ASP A 14 4.82 -14.28 11.69
N GLN A 15 4.96 -12.97 11.44
CA GLN A 15 3.95 -11.95 11.77
C GLN A 15 2.68 -12.08 10.91
N VAL A 16 2.80 -12.37 9.62
CA VAL A 16 1.66 -12.62 8.73
C VAL A 16 0.91 -13.87 9.18
N ASP A 17 1.61 -14.96 9.51
CA ASP A 17 1.00 -16.19 10.02
C ASP A 17 0.24 -15.95 11.33
N GLY A 18 0.85 -15.22 12.26
CA GLY A 18 0.20 -14.84 13.52
C GLY A 18 -1.04 -13.96 13.31
N THR A 19 -0.99 -13.04 12.35
CA THR A 19 -2.12 -12.15 12.01
C THR A 19 -3.26 -12.92 11.35
N GLU A 20 -2.95 -13.81 10.40
CA GLU A 20 -3.93 -14.67 9.75
C GLU A 20 -4.62 -15.58 10.77
N ALA A 21 -3.86 -16.24 11.66
CA ALA A 21 -4.41 -17.07 12.73
C ALA A 21 -5.31 -16.28 13.70
N ALA A 22 -4.94 -15.05 14.04
CA ALA A 22 -5.70 -14.21 14.96
C ALA A 22 -6.97 -13.61 14.36
N THR A 23 -7.03 -13.46 13.03
CA THR A 23 -8.15 -12.79 12.34
C THR A 23 -9.07 -13.74 11.58
N GLY A 24 -8.62 -14.96 11.31
CA GLY A 24 -9.35 -15.97 10.54
C GLY A 24 -9.76 -15.40 9.18
N ASP A 25 -11.02 -15.58 8.81
CA ASP A 25 -11.54 -15.09 7.52
C ASP A 25 -11.76 -13.57 7.47
N ARG A 26 -11.37 -12.80 8.50
CA ARG A 26 -11.60 -11.34 8.52
C ARG A 26 -10.35 -10.59 8.11
N PHE A 27 -10.53 -9.38 7.57
CA PHE A 27 -9.42 -8.53 7.17
C PHE A 27 -8.87 -7.77 8.39
N PRO A 28 -7.56 -7.85 8.69
CA PRO A 28 -6.93 -7.03 9.72
C PRO A 28 -6.92 -5.54 9.32
N LEU A 29 -7.13 -4.66 10.31
CA LEU A 29 -7.02 -3.21 10.13
C LEU A 29 -5.87 -2.67 10.97
N TYR A 30 -5.98 -2.79 12.30
CA TYR A 30 -5.00 -2.35 13.27
C TYR A 30 -5.10 -3.15 14.56
N LEU A 31 -4.00 -3.25 15.31
CA LEU A 31 -3.92 -3.94 16.58
C LEU A 31 -4.15 -2.93 17.72
N HIS A 32 -5.10 -3.21 18.60
CA HIS A 32 -5.40 -2.41 19.79
C HIS A 32 -5.53 -3.33 21.00
N ASP A 33 -4.81 -3.04 22.09
CA ASP A 33 -4.79 -3.84 23.32
C ASP A 33 -4.58 -5.35 23.07
N GLY A 34 -3.62 -5.66 22.20
CA GLY A 34 -3.28 -7.04 21.83
C GLY A 34 -4.32 -7.76 20.97
N ARG A 35 -5.36 -7.05 20.49
CA ARG A 35 -6.44 -7.62 19.66
C ARG A 35 -6.54 -6.89 18.32
N TRP A 36 -6.66 -7.66 17.25
CA TRP A 36 -6.87 -7.10 15.92
C TRP A 36 -8.29 -6.55 15.80
N LYS A 37 -8.39 -5.26 15.47
CA LYS A 37 -9.61 -4.72 14.87
C LYS A 37 -9.68 -5.24 13.44
N THR A 38 -10.84 -5.80 13.08
CA THR A 38 -11.04 -6.46 11.79
C THR A 38 -12.31 -6.01 11.06
N SER A 39 -12.31 -6.16 9.73
CA SER A 39 -13.48 -5.98 8.87
C SER A 39 -13.90 -7.29 8.21
N ALA A 40 -15.20 -7.51 8.07
CA ALA A 40 -15.74 -8.69 7.38
C ALA A 40 -15.53 -8.64 5.86
N ARG A 41 -15.58 -7.44 5.26
CA ARG A 41 -15.51 -7.22 3.80
C ARG A 41 -14.22 -6.49 3.39
N GLY A 42 -13.28 -6.34 4.30
CA GLY A 42 -12.14 -5.43 4.10
C GLY A 42 -12.51 -3.97 4.30
N SER A 43 -11.55 -3.12 4.01
CA SER A 43 -11.62 -1.65 3.98
C SER A 43 -10.64 -1.19 2.89
N TRP A 44 -10.34 0.10 2.81
CA TRP A 44 -9.27 0.61 1.95
C TRP A 44 -7.91 -0.07 2.17
N THR A 45 -7.69 -0.65 3.36
CA THR A 45 -6.47 -1.38 3.70
C THR A 45 -6.43 -2.83 3.19
N GLY A 46 -7.52 -3.35 2.64
CA GLY A 46 -7.64 -4.76 2.24
C GLY A 46 -6.59 -5.18 1.20
N GLY A 47 -6.22 -4.26 0.29
CA GLY A 47 -5.16 -4.49 -0.69
C GLY A 47 -3.80 -4.78 -0.05
N PHE A 48 -3.45 -4.11 1.06
CA PHE A 48 -2.19 -4.38 1.78
C PHE A 48 -2.17 -5.76 2.43
N TRP A 49 -3.31 -6.24 2.92
CA TRP A 49 -3.39 -7.60 3.46
C TRP A 49 -3.17 -8.65 2.37
N ALA A 50 -3.84 -8.51 1.22
CA ALA A 50 -3.58 -9.37 0.06
C ALA A 50 -2.11 -9.28 -0.42
N GLY A 51 -1.51 -8.08 -0.38
CA GLY A 51 -0.09 -7.87 -0.66
C GLY A 51 0.84 -8.58 0.32
N LEU A 52 0.56 -8.55 1.62
CA LEU A 52 1.30 -9.29 2.65
C LEU A 52 1.24 -10.80 2.43
N LEU A 53 0.06 -11.34 2.11
CA LEU A 53 -0.11 -12.75 1.78
C LEU A 53 0.65 -13.13 0.50
N THR A 54 0.72 -12.22 -0.47
CA THR A 54 1.54 -12.39 -1.69
C THR A 54 3.02 -12.47 -1.35
N LEU A 55 3.53 -11.53 -0.55
CA LEU A 55 4.93 -11.51 -0.12
C LEU A 55 5.30 -12.75 0.69
N ARG A 56 4.43 -13.20 1.59
CA ARG A 56 4.59 -14.48 2.31
C ARG A 56 4.67 -15.65 1.33
N ARG A 57 3.73 -15.74 0.38
CA ARG A 57 3.70 -16.83 -0.63
C ARG A 57 4.98 -16.86 -1.46
N LEU A 58 5.53 -15.71 -1.84
CA LEU A 58 6.82 -15.64 -2.52
C LEU A 58 7.97 -16.13 -1.64
N ALA A 59 8.00 -15.73 -0.37
CA ALA A 59 9.07 -16.07 0.55
C ALA A 59 9.07 -17.56 0.96
N THR A 60 7.91 -18.19 1.08
CA THR A 60 7.75 -19.54 1.65
C THR A 60 7.23 -20.59 0.66
N GLY A 61 6.64 -20.16 -0.46
CA GLY A 61 5.91 -21.03 -1.38
C GLY A 61 4.51 -21.44 -0.89
N ALA A 62 4.07 -20.97 0.29
CA ALA A 62 2.85 -21.43 0.95
C ALA A 62 1.77 -20.34 1.07
N GLY A 63 0.52 -20.77 1.24
CA GLY A 63 -0.65 -19.91 1.38
C GLY A 63 -1.33 -19.56 0.06
N ASP A 64 -2.65 -19.41 0.08
CA ASP A 64 -3.45 -19.00 -1.07
C ASP A 64 -3.90 -17.54 -0.89
N VAL A 65 -3.63 -16.73 -1.92
CA VAL A 65 -3.96 -15.29 -1.93
C VAL A 65 -5.32 -15.05 -2.59
N ALA A 66 -5.74 -15.93 -3.50
CA ALA A 66 -6.91 -15.71 -4.35
C ALA A 66 -8.20 -15.46 -3.53
N PRO A 67 -8.53 -16.24 -2.47
CA PRO A 67 -9.77 -16.02 -1.71
C PRO A 67 -9.85 -14.64 -1.05
N VAL A 68 -8.73 -14.12 -0.53
CA VAL A 68 -8.67 -12.80 0.09
C VAL A 68 -8.74 -11.70 -0.96
N ARG A 69 -8.03 -11.90 -2.08
CA ARG A 69 -8.00 -10.98 -3.22
C ARG A 69 -9.39 -10.84 -3.84
N ASP A 70 -10.06 -11.94 -4.16
CA ASP A 70 -11.37 -11.96 -4.82
C ASP A 70 -12.46 -11.29 -3.97
N ARG A 71 -12.41 -11.45 -2.65
CA ARG A 71 -13.36 -10.80 -1.73
C ARG A 71 -13.28 -9.27 -1.75
N LEU A 72 -12.21 -8.68 -2.26
CA LEU A 72 -12.09 -7.23 -2.43
C LEU A 72 -12.93 -6.69 -3.60
N ASP A 73 -13.47 -7.54 -4.48
CA ASP A 73 -14.33 -7.12 -5.60
C ASP A 73 -15.60 -6.41 -5.12
N VAL A 74 -16.01 -6.61 -3.87
CA VAL A 74 -17.10 -5.85 -3.23
C VAL A 74 -16.84 -4.33 -3.20
N TRP A 75 -15.60 -3.89 -3.40
CA TRP A 75 -15.21 -2.48 -3.47
C TRP A 75 -15.06 -1.95 -4.91
N ALA A 76 -15.28 -2.76 -5.93
CA ALA A 76 -15.08 -2.34 -7.33
C ALA A 76 -15.92 -1.11 -7.70
N GLU A 77 -17.18 -1.09 -7.26
CA GLU A 77 -18.15 -0.01 -7.53
C GLU A 77 -18.23 1.05 -6.42
N ALA A 78 -17.35 1.00 -5.41
CA ALA A 78 -17.38 1.97 -4.33
C ALA A 78 -16.98 3.35 -4.86
N ASP A 79 -17.79 4.38 -4.61
CA ASP A 79 -17.47 5.76 -4.95
C ASP A 79 -16.35 6.31 -4.04
N THR A 80 -15.11 5.97 -4.39
CA THR A 80 -13.92 6.48 -3.71
C THR A 80 -12.64 6.31 -4.52
N VAL A 81 -11.72 7.28 -4.37
CA VAL A 81 -10.35 7.21 -4.90
C VAL A 81 -9.53 6.09 -4.25
N LEU A 82 -9.89 5.64 -3.04
CA LEU A 82 -9.19 4.57 -2.32
C LEU A 82 -9.29 3.20 -2.99
N ARG A 83 -10.13 3.06 -4.03
CA ARG A 83 -10.08 1.89 -4.92
C ARG A 83 -8.67 1.67 -5.49
N GLY A 84 -7.91 2.74 -5.74
CA GLY A 84 -6.49 2.61 -6.11
C GLY A 84 -5.69 1.82 -5.09
N MET A 85 -5.83 2.12 -3.79
CA MET A 85 -5.12 1.38 -2.72
C MET A 85 -5.56 -0.09 -2.66
N ILE A 86 -6.86 -0.35 -2.79
CA ILE A 86 -7.42 -1.70 -2.70
C ILE A 86 -6.93 -2.58 -3.87
N PHE A 87 -7.02 -2.07 -5.09
CA PHE A 87 -6.77 -2.86 -6.30
C PHE A 87 -5.30 -2.86 -6.74
N TRP A 88 -4.56 -1.77 -6.54
CA TRP A 88 -3.12 -1.76 -6.83
C TRP A 88 -2.36 -2.69 -5.90
N TYR A 89 -2.48 -2.51 -4.58
CA TYR A 89 -1.72 -3.32 -3.63
C TYR A 89 -2.25 -4.76 -3.54
N GLY A 90 -3.55 -4.96 -3.81
CA GLY A 90 -4.17 -6.29 -3.86
C GLY A 90 -3.87 -7.10 -5.12
N SER A 91 -3.41 -6.49 -6.22
CA SER A 91 -3.13 -7.18 -7.48
C SER A 91 -1.68 -7.71 -7.59
N GLY A 92 -0.87 -7.59 -6.54
CA GLY A 92 0.54 -8.03 -6.56
C GLY A 92 0.72 -9.47 -7.06
N ALA A 93 -0.12 -10.41 -6.58
CA ALA A 93 -0.05 -11.81 -7.01
C ALA A 93 -0.36 -12.00 -8.51
N GLU A 94 -1.24 -11.19 -9.09
CA GLU A 94 -1.58 -11.22 -10.52
C GLU A 94 -0.40 -10.70 -11.35
N ARG A 95 0.15 -9.56 -10.94
CA ARG A 95 1.27 -8.89 -11.62
C ARG A 95 2.55 -9.73 -11.59
N LEU A 96 2.72 -10.55 -10.56
CA LEU A 96 3.83 -11.50 -10.41
C LEU A 96 3.54 -12.86 -11.05
N GLY A 97 2.38 -13.06 -11.69
CA GLY A 97 2.01 -14.30 -12.37
C GLY A 97 1.74 -15.49 -11.42
N LEU A 98 1.49 -15.23 -10.13
CA LEU A 98 1.19 -16.28 -9.14
C LEU A 98 -0.26 -16.78 -9.24
N ILE A 99 -1.16 -15.91 -9.70
CA ILE A 99 -2.59 -16.19 -9.93
C ILE A 99 -3.05 -15.51 -11.22
N ALA A 100 -4.19 -15.94 -11.76
CA ALA A 100 -4.77 -15.30 -12.94
C ALA A 100 -5.24 -13.86 -12.64
N PRO A 101 -5.05 -12.92 -13.59
CA PRO A 101 -5.62 -11.57 -13.49
C PRO A 101 -7.13 -11.62 -13.31
N ARG A 102 -7.68 -10.76 -12.45
CA ARG A 102 -9.14 -10.60 -12.34
C ARG A 102 -9.64 -9.45 -13.22
N PRO A 103 -10.84 -9.56 -13.81
CA PRO A 103 -11.43 -8.48 -14.60
C PRO A 103 -11.57 -7.16 -13.81
N SER A 104 -11.97 -7.24 -12.53
CA SER A 104 -12.27 -6.08 -11.71
C SER A 104 -11.09 -5.11 -11.54
N THR A 105 -9.83 -5.58 -11.61
CA THR A 105 -8.65 -4.69 -11.53
C THR A 105 -8.63 -3.71 -12.72
N ALA A 106 -8.89 -4.19 -13.93
CA ALA A 106 -8.95 -3.36 -15.13
C ALA A 106 -10.19 -2.47 -15.14
N GLU A 107 -11.36 -3.03 -14.81
CA GLU A 107 -12.63 -2.29 -14.73
C GLU A 107 -12.56 -1.13 -13.73
N VAL A 108 -11.89 -1.33 -12.59
CA VAL A 108 -11.66 -0.26 -11.60
C VAL A 108 -10.74 0.82 -12.14
N ALA A 109 -9.68 0.46 -12.88
CA ALA A 109 -8.80 1.44 -13.50
C ALA A 109 -9.57 2.32 -14.51
N ASP A 110 -10.39 1.70 -15.37
CA ASP A 110 -11.22 2.39 -16.36
C ASP A 110 -12.30 3.28 -15.70
N SER A 111 -12.92 2.76 -14.63
CA SER A 111 -13.90 3.51 -13.83
C SER A 111 -13.27 4.73 -13.15
N LEU A 112 -12.10 4.56 -12.51
CA LEU A 112 -11.36 5.66 -11.89
C LEU A 112 -10.94 6.72 -12.91
N ALA A 113 -10.45 6.28 -14.08
CA ALA A 113 -10.12 7.18 -15.18
C ALA A 113 -11.35 8.00 -15.64
N SER A 114 -12.52 7.35 -15.72
CA SER A 114 -13.79 8.00 -16.09
C SER A 114 -14.30 8.97 -15.03
N SER A 115 -13.92 8.80 -13.76
CA SER A 115 -14.24 9.72 -12.66
C SER A 115 -13.27 10.90 -12.53
N PHE A 116 -12.35 11.08 -13.47
CA PHE A 116 -11.40 12.20 -13.45
C PHE A 116 -12.13 13.54 -13.62
N ASP A 117 -11.90 14.46 -12.69
CA ASP A 117 -12.39 15.82 -12.75
C ASP A 117 -11.32 16.73 -13.41
N PRO A 118 -11.60 17.29 -14.60
CA PRO A 118 -10.63 18.12 -15.32
C PRO A 118 -10.38 19.50 -14.68
N GLU A 119 -11.31 20.03 -13.89
CA GLU A 119 -11.16 21.30 -13.18
C GLU A 119 -10.27 21.12 -11.95
N LEU A 120 -10.47 20.03 -11.20
CA LEU A 120 -9.58 19.63 -10.10
C LEU A 120 -8.24 19.10 -10.59
N GLY A 121 -8.18 18.59 -11.82
CA GLY A 121 -7.02 17.89 -12.37
C GLY A 121 -6.75 16.55 -11.68
N ALA A 122 -7.73 15.99 -10.98
CA ALA A 122 -7.59 14.78 -10.17
C ALA A 122 -8.89 13.97 -10.12
N ILE A 123 -8.82 12.77 -9.53
CA ILE A 123 -9.99 11.94 -9.23
C ILE A 123 -10.42 12.30 -7.79
N PRO A 124 -11.67 12.74 -7.56
CA PRO A 124 -12.13 13.16 -6.24
C PRO A 124 -12.19 12.02 -5.23
N TRP A 125 -12.19 12.37 -3.94
CA TRP A 125 -12.24 11.44 -2.81
C TRP A 125 -13.41 10.44 -2.84
N GLY A 126 -14.59 10.91 -3.30
CA GLY A 126 -15.84 10.15 -3.34
C GLY A 126 -16.61 10.13 -2.00
N THR A 127 -17.74 9.41 -1.98
CA THR A 127 -18.71 9.38 -0.87
C THR A 127 -18.76 8.05 -0.09
N ALA A 128 -18.02 7.02 -0.50
CA ALA A 128 -18.06 5.70 0.15
C ALA A 128 -17.46 5.67 1.57
N PHE A 129 -16.64 6.67 1.91
CA PHE A 129 -16.12 6.92 3.25
C PHE A 129 -16.54 8.32 3.71
N SER A 130 -16.22 8.72 4.95
CA SER A 130 -16.58 10.07 5.41
C SER A 130 -16.08 11.13 4.41
N ALA A 131 -17.04 11.93 3.94
CA ALA A 131 -16.83 13.01 2.98
C ALA A 131 -16.24 14.26 3.63
N ASP A 132 -16.07 14.29 4.97
CA ASP A 132 -15.41 15.40 5.65
C ASP A 132 -13.96 15.55 5.19
N GLY A 133 -13.58 16.74 4.73
CA GLY A 133 -12.22 17.07 4.31
C GLY A 133 -12.13 17.54 2.85
N PRO A 134 -10.91 17.72 2.32
CA PRO A 134 -10.71 18.18 0.94
C PRO A 134 -11.03 17.08 -0.08
N ASP A 135 -11.35 17.53 -1.31
CA ASP A 135 -11.67 16.66 -2.45
C ASP A 135 -10.49 15.81 -2.92
N ILE A 136 -9.25 16.29 -2.71
CA ILE A 136 -8.01 15.58 -3.04
C ILE A 136 -7.23 15.31 -1.75
N ARG A 137 -6.76 14.07 -1.58
CA ARG A 137 -6.03 13.61 -0.40
C ARG A 137 -4.80 12.80 -0.80
N ALA A 138 -3.74 12.89 -0.02
CA ALA A 138 -2.43 12.33 -0.38
C ALA A 138 -2.42 10.81 -0.63
N ASP A 139 -3.31 10.08 0.04
CA ASP A 139 -3.56 8.65 -0.17
C ASP A 139 -4.24 8.32 -1.51
N GLY A 140 -4.88 9.29 -2.16
CA GLY A 140 -5.41 9.12 -3.51
C GLY A 140 -4.32 8.77 -4.53
N ALA A 141 -3.12 9.36 -4.39
CA ALA A 141 -2.04 9.17 -5.37
C ALA A 141 -1.42 7.76 -5.37
N ALA A 142 -1.10 7.22 -4.18
CA ALA A 142 -0.16 6.11 -4.07
C ALA A 142 -0.65 4.80 -4.73
N GLY A 143 -1.95 4.55 -4.75
CA GLY A 143 -2.55 3.42 -5.46
C GLY A 143 -3.08 3.77 -6.85
N VAL A 144 -3.65 4.96 -7.04
CA VAL A 144 -4.32 5.31 -8.30
C VAL A 144 -3.33 5.59 -9.42
N VAL A 145 -2.25 6.35 -9.15
CA VAL A 145 -1.26 6.67 -10.18
C VAL A 145 -0.72 5.40 -10.83
N PRO A 146 -0.15 4.44 -10.08
CA PRO A 146 0.44 3.26 -10.73
C PRO A 146 -0.60 2.30 -11.31
N LEU A 147 -1.83 2.26 -10.76
CA LEU A 147 -2.93 1.50 -11.35
C LEU A 147 -3.30 2.06 -12.74
N LEU A 148 -3.48 3.37 -12.86
CA LEU A 148 -3.78 4.03 -14.13
C LEU A 148 -2.64 3.86 -15.15
N GLU A 149 -1.38 4.02 -14.72
CA GLU A 149 -0.21 3.82 -15.60
C GLU A 149 -0.18 2.40 -16.18
N THR A 150 -0.41 1.39 -15.34
CA THR A 150 -0.36 -0.03 -15.75
C THR A 150 -1.49 -0.39 -16.71
N HIS A 151 -2.61 0.31 -16.63
CA HIS A 151 -3.78 0.10 -17.49
C HIS A 151 -3.90 1.10 -18.64
N GLY A 152 -2.82 1.82 -18.97
CA GLY A 152 -2.72 2.64 -20.18
C GLY A 152 -3.31 4.05 -20.08
N HIS A 153 -3.77 4.48 -18.89
CA HIS A 153 -4.35 5.80 -18.65
C HIS A 153 -3.28 6.85 -18.30
N HIS A 154 -2.18 6.88 -19.07
CA HIS A 154 -0.96 7.65 -18.76
C HIS A 154 -1.20 9.16 -18.55
N ASP A 155 -2.03 9.78 -19.39
CA ASP A 155 -2.31 11.21 -19.28
C ASP A 155 -3.08 11.57 -18.00
N ILE A 156 -4.04 10.73 -17.62
CA ILE A 156 -4.82 10.91 -16.39
C ILE A 156 -3.92 10.64 -15.19
N ALA A 157 -3.11 9.58 -15.23
CA ALA A 157 -2.14 9.25 -14.17
C ALA A 157 -1.17 10.39 -13.91
N ARG A 158 -0.60 10.99 -14.97
CA ARG A 158 0.28 12.16 -14.89
C ARG A 158 -0.43 13.36 -14.27
N ARG A 159 -1.61 13.76 -14.78
CA ARG A 159 -2.35 14.92 -14.25
C ARG A 159 -2.74 14.73 -12.78
N HIS A 160 -3.22 13.54 -12.44
CA HIS A 160 -3.53 13.17 -11.07
C HIS A 160 -2.30 13.28 -10.15
N ARG A 161 -1.15 12.77 -10.59
CA ARG A 161 0.13 12.90 -9.88
C ARG A 161 0.55 14.35 -9.69
N ASP A 162 0.45 15.16 -10.73
CA ASP A 162 0.82 16.59 -10.70
C ASP A 162 -0.04 17.36 -9.70
N ALA A 163 -1.36 17.12 -9.68
CA ALA A 163 -2.27 17.71 -8.70
C ALA A 163 -1.88 17.37 -7.25
N HIS A 164 -1.38 16.15 -7.02
CA HIS A 164 -0.91 15.70 -5.71
C HIS A 164 0.45 16.30 -5.32
N GLY A 165 1.30 16.66 -6.28
CA GLY A 165 2.58 17.32 -6.05
C GLY A 165 2.46 18.69 -5.37
N HIS A 166 1.29 19.32 -5.46
CA HIS A 166 0.98 20.60 -4.82
C HIS A 166 0.40 20.46 -3.41
N LEU A 167 0.09 19.25 -2.96
CA LEU A 167 -0.43 19.02 -1.62
C LEU A 167 0.68 19.21 -0.57
N VAL A 168 0.31 19.80 0.56
CA VAL A 168 1.19 19.90 1.74
C VAL A 168 0.50 19.22 2.92
N PRO A 169 0.56 17.88 3.02
CA PRO A 169 -0.12 17.17 4.09
C PRO A 169 0.43 17.57 5.46
N ALA A 170 -0.46 17.88 6.41
CA ALA A 170 -0.09 18.22 7.78
C ALA A 170 0.52 17.05 8.58
N TRP A 171 0.40 15.83 8.07
CA TRP A 171 0.70 14.58 8.74
C TRP A 171 1.78 13.80 7.96
N PRO A 172 2.74 13.17 8.66
CA PRO A 172 3.89 12.50 8.02
C PRO A 172 3.51 11.45 6.96
N ARG A 173 2.44 10.68 7.20
CA ARG A 173 2.00 9.63 6.28
C ARG A 173 1.56 10.17 4.94
N GLY A 174 0.84 11.29 4.92
CA GLY A 174 0.46 11.94 3.67
C GLY A 174 1.68 12.30 2.83
N LYS A 175 2.74 12.84 3.45
CA LYS A 175 4.01 13.12 2.75
C LYS A 175 4.67 11.84 2.23
N ALA A 176 4.62 10.75 3.00
CA ALA A 176 5.14 9.46 2.60
C ALA A 176 4.39 8.86 1.39
N TRP A 177 3.06 9.01 1.33
CA TRP A 177 2.29 8.60 0.15
C TRP A 177 2.70 9.36 -1.10
N LEU A 178 2.93 10.67 -0.98
CA LEU A 178 3.40 11.50 -2.09
C LEU A 178 4.81 11.07 -2.54
N LEU A 179 5.70 10.69 -1.61
CA LEU A 179 7.03 10.17 -1.94
C LEU A 179 7.00 8.93 -2.85
N LEU A 180 6.01 8.04 -2.71
CA LEU A 180 5.87 6.88 -3.62
C LEU A 180 5.64 7.28 -5.08
N THR A 181 5.14 8.50 -5.32
CA THR A 181 4.86 9.01 -6.66
C THR A 181 5.88 10.04 -7.14
N ASN A 182 6.53 10.74 -6.22
CA ASN A 182 7.57 11.73 -6.48
C ASN A 182 8.64 11.73 -5.37
N PRO A 183 9.67 10.87 -5.49
CA PRO A 183 10.67 10.68 -4.44
C PRO A 183 11.66 11.84 -4.28
N GLY A 184 11.76 12.76 -5.24
CA GLY A 184 12.76 13.85 -5.25
C GLY A 184 12.40 15.08 -4.41
N GLY A 185 11.24 15.11 -3.75
CA GLY A 185 10.66 16.36 -3.20
C GLY A 185 10.68 16.54 -1.69
N TRP A 186 10.97 15.50 -0.88
CA TRP A 186 10.60 15.55 0.54
C TRP A 186 11.64 14.93 1.47
N ASN A 187 12.04 15.69 2.50
CA ASN A 187 12.69 15.15 3.70
C ASN A 187 11.60 14.78 4.72
N LEU A 188 11.49 13.49 5.04
CA LEU A 188 10.53 12.99 6.02
C LEU A 188 11.23 12.74 7.37
N SER A 189 11.16 13.71 8.28
CA SER A 189 11.47 13.48 9.70
C SER A 189 10.18 13.17 10.45
N THR A 190 10.09 11.96 11.01
CA THR A 190 8.90 11.50 11.73
C THR A 190 9.22 10.39 12.71
N ARG A 191 8.38 10.27 13.76
CA ARG A 191 8.33 9.10 14.66
C ARG A 191 7.28 8.08 14.23
N ASP A 192 6.47 8.40 13.22
CA ASP A 192 5.51 7.48 12.60
C ASP A 192 6.26 6.42 11.79
N SER A 193 6.38 5.23 12.36
CA SER A 193 7.09 4.11 11.74
C SER A 193 6.42 3.62 10.46
N SER A 194 5.09 3.77 10.33
CA SER A 194 4.39 3.44 9.07
C SER A 194 4.78 4.40 7.96
N ALA A 195 4.89 5.70 8.27
CA ALA A 195 5.36 6.71 7.32
C ALA A 195 6.83 6.50 6.95
N GLN A 196 7.68 6.12 7.91
CA GLN A 196 9.07 5.74 7.63
C GLN A 196 9.18 4.53 6.70
N ALA A 197 8.37 3.48 6.93
CA ALA A 197 8.36 2.28 6.07
C ALA A 197 7.94 2.61 4.64
N ILE A 198 6.90 3.43 4.47
CA ILE A 198 6.45 3.91 3.16
C ILE A 198 7.56 4.71 2.46
N ALA A 199 8.20 5.65 3.16
CA ALA A 199 9.29 6.45 2.62
C ALA A 199 10.50 5.59 2.22
N ALA A 200 10.83 4.58 3.02
CA ALA A 200 11.90 3.66 2.70
C ALA A 200 11.64 2.92 1.38
N VAL A 201 10.42 2.43 1.16
CA VAL A 201 10.03 1.82 -0.12
C VAL A 201 10.11 2.83 -1.26
N ALA A 202 9.64 4.06 -1.07
CA ALA A 202 9.74 5.11 -2.10
C ALA A 202 11.19 5.35 -2.54
N LEU A 203 12.12 5.41 -1.58
CA LEU A 203 13.55 5.59 -1.84
C LEU A 203 14.17 4.37 -2.55
N LEU A 204 13.80 3.16 -2.13
CA LEU A 204 14.24 1.93 -2.81
C LEU A 204 13.78 1.90 -4.28
N LYS A 205 12.54 2.33 -4.55
CA LYS A 205 11.99 2.45 -5.90
C LYS A 205 12.69 3.52 -6.74
N ALA A 206 13.14 4.59 -6.10
CA ALA A 206 13.88 5.67 -6.75
C ALA A 206 15.35 5.33 -7.06
N GLY A 207 15.84 4.16 -6.64
CA GLY A 207 17.26 3.79 -6.74
C GLY A 207 18.13 4.31 -5.60
N GLU A 208 17.56 5.03 -4.63
CA GLU A 208 18.24 5.58 -3.44
C GLU A 208 18.42 4.50 -2.36
N ARG A 209 19.09 3.41 -2.74
CA ARG A 209 19.13 2.17 -1.96
C ARG A 209 19.72 2.35 -0.55
N GLY A 210 20.81 3.12 -0.43
CA GLY A 210 21.46 3.36 0.86
C GLY A 210 20.56 4.10 1.87
N GLU A 211 19.77 5.05 1.39
CA GLU A 211 18.80 5.78 2.21
C GLU A 211 17.63 4.89 2.62
N GLY A 212 17.05 4.16 1.67
CA GLY A 212 15.94 3.24 1.91
C GLY A 212 16.31 2.13 2.90
N GLU A 213 17.47 1.50 2.75
CA GLU A 213 17.97 0.52 3.71
C GLU A 213 18.21 1.11 5.09
N ARG A 214 18.73 2.35 5.17
CA ARG A 214 18.94 3.01 6.46
C ARG A 214 17.63 3.20 7.21
N LEU A 215 16.59 3.70 6.53
CA LEU A 215 15.27 3.89 7.16
C LEU A 215 14.68 2.55 7.63
N LEU A 216 14.74 1.49 6.82
CA LEU A 216 14.25 0.16 7.21
C LEU A 216 14.93 -0.37 8.47
N ARG A 217 16.25 -0.18 8.62
CA ARG A 217 17.01 -0.65 9.80
C ARG A 217 16.64 0.08 11.08
N THR A 218 16.09 1.30 10.97
CA THR A 218 15.67 2.10 12.13
C THR A 218 14.24 1.82 12.57
N LEU A 219 13.47 1.08 11.77
CA LEU A 219 12.14 0.67 12.19
C LEU A 219 12.26 -0.28 13.40
N PRO A 220 11.37 -0.16 14.41
CA PRO A 220 11.17 -1.20 15.41
C PRO A 220 10.76 -2.52 14.72
N GLU A 221 10.50 -3.60 15.46
CA GLU A 221 10.25 -4.96 14.92
C GLU A 221 8.96 -5.06 14.06
N GLY A 222 8.93 -4.38 12.91
CA GLY A 222 7.74 -3.98 12.16
C GLY A 222 7.46 -2.47 12.30
N ALA A 223 6.70 -1.88 11.37
CA ALA A 223 6.11 -0.57 11.60
C ALA A 223 4.98 -0.68 12.64
N GLU A 224 5.36 -0.68 13.92
CA GLU A 224 4.50 -0.89 15.09
C GLU A 224 3.70 0.36 15.50
N TYR A 225 4.11 1.53 15.02
CA TYR A 225 3.55 2.81 15.44
C TYR A 225 3.08 3.63 14.25
N ASP A 226 1.76 3.80 14.20
CA ASP A 226 1.07 4.76 13.37
C ASP A 226 0.93 6.11 14.09
N GLY A 227 1.39 7.20 13.48
CA GLY A 227 1.44 8.51 14.15
C GLY A 227 0.10 9.14 14.47
N LEU A 228 -1.00 8.67 13.87
CA LEU A 228 -2.35 9.14 14.17
C LEU A 228 -3.04 8.30 15.24
N THR A 229 -2.88 6.98 15.17
CA THR A 229 -3.61 6.05 16.05
C THR A 229 -2.79 5.58 17.24
N GLY A 230 -1.46 5.63 17.13
CA GLY A 230 -0.53 5.02 18.08
C GLY A 230 -0.51 3.50 18.04
N LEU A 231 -1.06 2.90 16.98
CA LEU A 231 -1.31 1.46 16.88
C LEU A 231 -0.45 0.83 15.80
N LYS A 232 -0.28 -0.49 15.90
CA LYS A 232 0.27 -1.32 14.83
C LYS A 232 -0.77 -1.52 13.73
N VAL A 233 -0.37 -1.33 12.48
CA VAL A 233 -1.28 -1.18 11.34
C VAL A 233 -0.85 -2.03 10.15
N VAL A 234 -1.83 -2.61 9.44
CA VAL A 234 -1.55 -3.58 8.35
C VAL A 234 -0.75 -2.98 7.18
N TRP A 235 -0.95 -1.70 6.85
CA TRP A 235 -0.17 -1.05 5.80
C TRP A 235 1.28 -0.82 6.23
N GLY A 236 1.51 -0.54 7.52
CA GLY A 236 2.86 -0.41 8.06
C GLY A 236 3.65 -1.70 7.87
N GLU A 237 3.06 -2.83 8.28
CA GLU A 237 3.64 -4.16 8.06
C GLU A 237 3.89 -4.43 6.57
N PHE A 238 2.93 -4.11 5.70
CA PHE A 238 3.09 -4.29 4.26
C PHE A 238 4.31 -3.55 3.72
N PHE A 239 4.48 -2.26 4.00
CA PHE A 239 5.61 -1.50 3.48
C PHE A 239 6.95 -1.92 4.11
N THR A 240 6.96 -2.34 5.38
CA THR A 240 8.16 -2.93 6.00
C THR A 240 8.58 -4.22 5.28
N PHE A 241 7.63 -5.13 5.04
CA PHE A 241 7.91 -6.39 4.34
C PHE A 241 8.30 -6.15 2.89
N LEU A 242 7.58 -5.30 2.17
CA LEU A 242 7.91 -4.95 0.78
C LEU A 242 9.33 -4.38 0.68
N GLY A 243 9.70 -3.45 1.56
CA GLY A 243 11.05 -2.90 1.60
C GLY A 243 12.12 -3.97 1.83
N ALA A 244 11.90 -4.87 2.80
CA ALA A 244 12.79 -6.00 3.05
C ALA A 244 12.90 -6.93 1.83
N ALA A 245 11.78 -7.24 1.17
CA ALA A 245 11.72 -8.08 -0.02
C ALA A 245 12.47 -7.47 -1.21
N ILE A 246 12.41 -6.15 -1.40
CA ILE A 246 13.20 -5.44 -2.42
C ILE A 246 14.70 -5.51 -2.08
N VAL A 247 15.07 -5.35 -0.80
CA VAL A 247 16.46 -5.39 -0.36
C VAL A 247 17.07 -6.78 -0.52
N THR A 248 16.32 -7.84 -0.24
CA THR A 248 16.77 -9.23 -0.44
C THR A 248 16.73 -9.69 -1.89
N GLY A 249 16.07 -8.93 -2.77
CA GLY A 249 15.84 -9.32 -4.16
C GLY A 249 14.74 -10.37 -4.34
N LEU A 250 13.93 -10.61 -3.30
CA LEU A 250 12.74 -11.46 -3.40
C LEU A 250 11.75 -10.92 -4.44
N VAL A 251 11.66 -9.58 -4.55
CA VAL A 251 10.87 -8.90 -5.57
C VAL A 251 11.67 -7.73 -6.15
N PRO A 252 11.45 -7.35 -7.42
CA PRO A 252 12.04 -6.14 -7.96
C PRO A 252 11.37 -4.88 -7.37
N PRO A 253 12.04 -3.72 -7.38
CA PRO A 253 11.48 -2.47 -6.83
C PRO A 253 10.12 -2.05 -7.42
N ASP A 254 9.85 -2.40 -8.67
CA ASP A 254 8.63 -2.07 -9.44
C ASP A 254 7.48 -3.10 -9.29
N ALA A 255 7.65 -4.11 -8.43
CA ALA A 255 6.64 -5.14 -8.20
C ALA A 255 5.29 -4.61 -7.64
N TRP A 256 5.32 -3.44 -6.98
CA TRP A 256 4.18 -2.67 -6.44
C TRP A 256 4.40 -1.19 -6.69
#